data_AF-A0A2T4CHQ4-F1
#
_entry.id   AF-A0A2T4CHQ4-F1
#
_cell.length_a   1.000
_cell.length_b   1.000
_cell.length_c   1.000
_cell.angle_alpha   90.00
_cell.angle_beta   90.00
_cell.angle_gamma   90.00
#
_symmetry.space_group_name_H-M   'P 1'
#
loop_
_entity.id
_entity.type
_entity.pdbx_description
1 polymer ?
#
loop_
_entity_poly.entity_id
_entity_poly.type
_entity_poly.pdbx_seq_one_letter_code
_entity_poly.pdbx_strand_id
1 'polypeptide(L)'
;MSEHYGTASASGNRSKKGVKVTKNIYGDQETDVQGPLEVTGSVQCMGSINFQGNVSVRGAIEAYGMITTKGHMVCQGQVKAHGNIMVNGYLASRDKIIASGKLRVEGVLEGNDLEIYGNVIVIGSLTCRRLLVYGSLTLIGPHSSCFAAESTELLGPYLTRDSEADWDF
;
A
#
# COMPACT_ATOMS: atom_id res chain seq x y z
N MET A 1 20.11 29.27 -6.25
CA MET A 1 18.68 29.11 -5.91
C MET A 1 17.97 28.86 -7.21
N SER A 2 17.64 27.60 -7.49
CA SER A 2 17.06 27.18 -8.76
C SER A 2 15.93 26.21 -8.45
N GLU A 3 14.71 26.67 -8.68
CA GLU A 3 13.45 25.96 -8.49
C GLU A 3 13.31 24.87 -9.56
N HIS A 4 12.90 23.66 -9.19
CA HIS A 4 12.33 22.66 -10.10
C HIS A 4 11.08 22.06 -9.44
N TYR A 5 9.92 22.65 -9.72
CA TYR A 5 8.63 22.00 -9.50
C TYR A 5 8.35 21.10 -10.70
N GLY A 6 8.60 19.80 -10.56
CA GLY A 6 8.27 18.80 -11.58
C GLY A 6 6.77 18.48 -11.57
N THR A 7 6.02 19.08 -12.49
CA THR A 7 4.60 18.75 -12.70
C THR A 7 4.47 17.43 -13.44
N ALA A 8 3.87 16.42 -12.79
CA ALA A 8 3.52 15.14 -13.39
C ALA A 8 2.54 15.31 -14.58
N SER A 9 2.93 14.87 -15.77
CA SER A 9 2.12 14.94 -16.98
C SER A 9 1.28 13.66 -17.17
N ALA A 10 0.00 13.74 -16.84
CA ALA A 10 -0.97 12.68 -17.09
C ALA A 10 -1.46 12.74 -18.55
N SER A 11 -0.95 11.85 -19.42
CA SER A 11 -1.40 11.75 -20.81
C SER A 11 -2.64 10.84 -20.94
N GLY A 12 -3.73 11.39 -21.52
CA GLY A 12 -4.92 10.65 -21.97
C GLY A 12 -6.14 10.70 -21.04
N ASN A 13 -6.90 11.82 -21.06
CA ASN A 13 -8.05 12.03 -20.19
C ASN A 13 -9.38 11.66 -20.92
N ARG A 14 -10.01 10.54 -20.58
CA ARG A 14 -11.45 10.29 -20.91
C ARG A 14 -12.25 10.28 -19.61
N SER A 15 -13.01 11.34 -19.35
CA SER A 15 -13.82 11.43 -18.13
C SER A 15 -15.11 10.63 -18.28
N LYS A 16 -15.27 9.59 -17.46
CA LYS A 16 -16.60 9.13 -17.02
C LYS A 16 -16.93 9.95 -15.78
N LYS A 17 -17.96 10.80 -15.85
CA LYS A 17 -18.47 11.73 -14.82
C LYS A 17 -17.62 11.81 -13.54
N GLY A 18 -16.72 12.79 -13.47
CA GLY A 18 -15.99 13.15 -12.25
C GLY A 18 -14.74 12.32 -11.93
N VAL A 19 -14.50 11.19 -12.62
CA VAL A 19 -13.30 10.37 -12.44
C VAL A 19 -12.27 10.76 -13.50
N LYS A 20 -11.04 11.09 -13.07
CA LYS A 20 -9.91 11.29 -13.97
C LYS A 20 -9.42 9.92 -14.44
N VAL A 21 -9.04 9.80 -15.71
CA VAL A 21 -8.45 8.56 -16.25
C VAL A 21 -7.08 8.89 -16.81
N THR A 22 -6.08 8.05 -16.54
CA THR A 22 -4.75 8.19 -17.13
C THR A 22 -4.17 6.83 -17.48
N LYS A 23 -3.22 6.80 -18.41
CA LYS A 23 -2.58 5.55 -18.82
C LYS A 23 -1.61 5.07 -17.75
N ASN A 24 -0.57 5.85 -17.48
CA ASN A 24 0.49 5.53 -16.51
C ASN A 24 0.81 6.77 -15.68
N ILE A 25 1.43 6.58 -14.52
CA ILE A 25 2.02 7.64 -13.72
C ILE A 25 3.49 7.30 -13.49
N TYR A 26 4.37 8.26 -13.75
CA TYR A 26 5.80 8.15 -13.51
C TYR A 26 6.26 9.34 -12.68
N GLY A 27 7.14 9.09 -11.70
CA GLY A 27 7.74 10.15 -10.89
C GLY A 27 9.18 9.82 -10.49
N ASP A 28 10.06 10.82 -10.53
CA ASP A 28 11.47 10.66 -10.12
C ASP A 28 11.68 10.94 -8.62
N GLN A 29 10.72 11.63 -7.99
CA GLN A 29 10.69 11.95 -6.57
C GLN A 29 9.33 11.57 -5.99
N GLU A 30 9.06 11.96 -4.75
CA GLU A 30 7.76 11.74 -4.11
C GLU A 30 6.59 12.19 -5.01
N THR A 31 5.62 11.30 -5.19
CA THR A 31 4.49 11.48 -6.10
C THR A 31 3.18 11.36 -5.34
N ASP A 32 2.43 12.46 -5.30
CA ASP A 32 1.07 12.47 -4.76
C ASP A 32 0.05 12.13 -5.86
N VAL A 33 -0.81 11.15 -5.58
CA VAL A 33 -1.85 10.68 -6.50
C VAL A 33 -3.22 10.84 -5.83
N GLN A 34 -4.00 11.79 -6.34
CA GLN A 34 -5.29 12.19 -5.78
C GLN A 34 -6.45 11.59 -6.59
N GLY A 35 -7.35 10.90 -5.88
CA GLY A 35 -8.60 10.37 -6.42
C GLY A 35 -9.75 11.41 -6.43
N PRO A 36 -10.84 11.16 -7.18
CA PRO A 36 -11.14 9.93 -7.91
C PRO A 36 -10.33 9.75 -9.20
N LEU A 37 -9.58 8.64 -9.31
CA LEU A 37 -8.66 8.38 -10.41
C LEU A 37 -8.65 6.90 -10.85
N GLU A 38 -8.69 6.66 -12.16
CA GLU A 38 -8.40 5.35 -12.76
C GLU A 38 -7.08 5.42 -13.56
N VAL A 39 -6.14 4.54 -13.23
CA VAL A 39 -4.89 4.32 -13.97
C VAL A 39 -5.02 3.01 -14.73
N THR A 40 -5.11 3.08 -16.07
CA THR A 40 -5.34 1.88 -16.89
C THR A 40 -4.10 1.01 -17.08
N GLY A 41 -2.92 1.56 -16.79
CA GLY A 41 -1.63 0.89 -16.78
C GLY A 41 -1.03 0.98 -15.38
N SER A 42 0.26 1.32 -15.28
CA SER A 42 1.05 1.21 -14.04
C SER A 42 1.39 2.56 -13.42
N VAL A 43 1.71 2.53 -12.13
CA VAL A 43 2.30 3.66 -11.39
C VAL A 43 3.71 3.27 -10.98
N GLN A 44 4.71 4.04 -11.40
CA GLN A 44 6.11 3.80 -11.03
C GLN A 44 6.75 5.08 -10.49
N CYS A 45 7.47 4.98 -9.39
CA CYS A 45 8.09 6.11 -8.74
C CYS A 45 9.47 5.76 -8.18
N MET A 46 10.49 6.57 -8.49
CA MET A 46 11.83 6.44 -7.90
C MET A 46 11.89 6.97 -6.46
N GLY A 47 10.89 7.75 -6.05
CA GLY A 47 10.67 8.16 -4.67
C GLY A 47 9.52 7.38 -4.01
N SER A 48 8.85 8.05 -3.08
CA SER A 48 7.66 7.53 -2.41
C SER A 48 6.38 7.83 -3.20
N ILE A 49 5.32 7.06 -2.99
CA ILE A 49 4.00 7.35 -3.57
C ILE A 49 2.99 7.53 -2.44
N ASN A 50 2.28 8.66 -2.44
CA ASN A 50 1.14 8.89 -1.57
C ASN A 50 -0.14 8.87 -2.39
N PHE A 51 -0.99 7.89 -2.14
CA PHE A 51 -2.33 7.84 -2.70
C PHE A 51 -3.34 8.38 -1.71
N GLN A 52 -4.23 9.24 -2.19
CA GLN A 52 -5.31 9.80 -1.38
C GLN A 52 -6.65 9.75 -2.12
N GLY A 53 -7.71 9.40 -1.41
CA GLY A 53 -9.06 9.26 -1.96
C GLY A 53 -9.28 7.93 -2.68
N ASN A 54 -10.14 7.92 -3.70
CA ASN A 54 -10.52 6.71 -4.43
C ASN A 54 -9.62 6.53 -5.66
N VAL A 55 -8.74 5.54 -5.65
CA VAL A 55 -7.82 5.27 -6.77
C VAL A 55 -7.91 3.81 -7.19
N SER A 56 -7.98 3.57 -8.50
CA SER A 56 -7.92 2.24 -9.09
C SER A 56 -6.75 2.17 -10.07
N VAL A 57 -5.90 1.16 -9.93
CA VAL A 57 -4.76 0.89 -10.83
C VAL A 57 -4.93 -0.51 -11.43
N ARG A 58 -4.86 -0.61 -12.76
CA ARG A 58 -4.95 -1.92 -13.43
C ARG A 58 -3.60 -2.63 -13.53
N GLY A 59 -2.53 -1.87 -13.73
CA GLY A 59 -1.17 -2.38 -13.77
C GLY A 59 -0.57 -2.53 -12.38
N ALA A 60 0.76 -2.59 -12.33
CA ALA A 60 1.51 -2.64 -11.09
C ALA A 60 1.70 -1.24 -10.49
N ILE A 61 1.90 -1.20 -9.18
CA ILE A 61 2.36 -0.03 -8.43
C ILE A 61 3.74 -0.36 -7.89
N GLU A 62 4.74 0.44 -8.24
CA GLU A 62 6.12 0.26 -7.76
C GLU A 62 6.69 1.59 -7.25
N ALA A 63 7.15 1.59 -6.01
CA ALA A 63 7.89 2.71 -5.41
C ALA A 63 9.26 2.23 -4.92
N TYR A 64 10.30 2.97 -5.24
CA TYR A 64 11.62 2.77 -4.62
C TYR A 64 11.68 3.33 -3.19
N GLY A 65 10.76 4.24 -2.84
CA GLY A 65 10.52 4.70 -1.48
C GLY A 65 9.38 3.95 -0.78
N MET A 66 8.65 4.67 0.07
CA MET A 66 7.47 4.14 0.75
C MET A 66 6.20 4.29 -0.11
N ILE A 67 5.20 3.44 0.13
CA ILE A 67 3.84 3.63 -0.40
C ILE A 67 2.91 3.93 0.77
N THR A 68 2.23 5.07 0.70
CA THR A 68 1.14 5.42 1.61
C THR A 68 -0.17 5.38 0.86
N THR A 69 -1.19 4.77 1.44
CA THR A 69 -2.57 4.84 0.93
C THR A 69 -3.47 5.44 2.00
N LYS A 70 -4.21 6.49 1.65
CA LYS A 70 -5.19 7.17 2.49
C LYS A 70 -6.54 7.19 1.79
N GLY A 71 -7.49 6.34 2.18
CA GLY A 71 -8.78 6.20 1.50
C GLY A 71 -8.95 4.82 0.88
N HIS A 72 -9.43 4.73 -0.36
CA HIS A 72 -9.77 3.45 -0.99
C HIS A 72 -8.93 3.20 -2.24
N MET A 73 -8.00 2.25 -2.13
CA MET A 73 -7.11 1.85 -3.21
C MET A 73 -7.40 0.42 -3.68
N VAL A 74 -7.53 0.24 -5.00
CA VAL A 74 -7.59 -1.09 -5.62
C VAL A 74 -6.52 -1.19 -6.70
N CYS A 75 -5.65 -2.18 -6.58
CA CYS A 75 -4.67 -2.57 -7.59
C CYS A 75 -5.03 -3.94 -8.16
N GLN A 76 -5.07 -4.06 -9.49
CA GLN A 76 -5.26 -5.37 -10.13
C GLN A 76 -3.92 -6.11 -10.32
N GLY A 77 -2.80 -5.40 -10.32
CA GLY A 77 -1.45 -5.97 -10.37
C GLY A 77 -0.74 -5.95 -9.02
N GLN A 78 0.56 -6.20 -9.06
CA GLN A 78 1.42 -6.16 -7.88
C GLN A 78 1.50 -4.74 -7.26
N VAL A 79 1.59 -4.67 -5.94
CA VAL A 79 1.99 -3.48 -5.19
C VAL A 79 3.34 -3.75 -4.54
N LYS A 80 4.37 -2.97 -4.90
CA LYS A 80 5.73 -3.17 -4.43
C LYS A 80 6.33 -1.87 -3.91
N ALA A 81 6.74 -1.88 -2.65
CA ALA A 81 7.57 -0.83 -2.06
C ALA A 81 8.94 -1.40 -1.68
N HIS A 82 9.99 -0.74 -2.14
CA HIS A 82 11.35 -0.99 -1.62
C HIS A 82 11.56 -0.36 -0.23
N GLY A 83 10.64 0.49 0.23
CA GLY A 83 10.52 0.94 1.61
C GLY A 83 9.35 0.29 2.35
N ASN A 84 8.67 1.10 3.17
CA ASN A 84 7.50 0.67 3.95
C ASN A 84 6.22 0.77 3.11
N ILE A 85 5.20 0.00 3.50
CA ILE A 85 3.82 0.21 3.06
C ILE A 85 2.98 0.64 4.27
N MET A 86 2.28 1.77 4.13
CA MET A 86 1.34 2.30 5.10
C MET A 86 -0.05 2.33 4.47
N VAL A 87 -1.00 1.63 5.09
CA VAL A 87 -2.41 1.62 4.69
C VAL A 87 -3.22 2.32 5.75
N ASN A 88 -3.90 3.39 5.38
CA ASN A 88 -4.89 4.07 6.20
C ASN A 88 -6.21 4.12 5.42
N GLY A 89 -7.17 3.29 5.82
CA GLY A 89 -8.40 3.04 5.06
C GLY A 89 -8.40 1.64 4.44
N TYR A 90 -8.51 1.55 3.12
CA TYR A 90 -8.66 0.30 2.39
C TYR A 90 -7.62 0.18 1.27
N LEU A 91 -6.90 -0.94 1.23
CA LEU A 91 -6.06 -1.36 0.11
C LEU A 91 -6.39 -2.79 -0.29
N ALA A 92 -6.68 -3.00 -1.58
CA ALA A 92 -6.77 -4.34 -2.16
C ALA A 92 -5.80 -4.53 -3.32
N SER A 93 -5.08 -5.66 -3.34
CA SER A 93 -4.27 -6.11 -4.47
C SER A 93 -4.70 -7.51 -4.90
N ARG A 94 -4.94 -7.72 -6.20
CA ARG A 94 -5.30 -9.05 -6.74
C ARG A 94 -4.11 -9.97 -6.98
N ASP A 95 -2.91 -9.41 -6.97
CA ASP A 95 -1.67 -10.15 -7.14
C ASP A 95 -0.86 -10.05 -5.84
N LYS A 96 0.42 -9.71 -5.91
CA LYS A 96 1.30 -9.68 -4.75
C LYS A 96 1.38 -8.30 -4.10
N ILE A 97 1.61 -8.27 -2.79
CA ILE A 97 2.01 -7.10 -2.03
C ILE A 97 3.39 -7.38 -1.45
N ILE A 98 4.38 -6.58 -1.83
CA ILE A 98 5.77 -6.72 -1.38
C ILE A 98 6.19 -5.44 -0.69
N ALA A 99 6.66 -5.55 0.55
CA ALA A 99 7.34 -4.47 1.25
C ALA A 99 8.72 -4.96 1.69
N SER A 100 9.79 -4.30 1.20
CA SER A 100 11.14 -4.56 1.71
C SER A 100 11.31 -4.03 3.14
N GLY A 101 10.48 -3.07 3.56
CA GLY A 101 10.41 -2.57 4.93
C GLY A 101 9.22 -3.11 5.72
N LYS A 102 8.70 -2.27 6.62
CA LYS A 102 7.53 -2.57 7.46
C LYS A 102 6.23 -2.45 6.66
N LEU A 103 5.23 -3.22 7.06
CA LEU A 103 3.84 -3.04 6.65
C LEU A 103 3.03 -2.58 7.87
N ARG A 104 2.34 -1.45 7.75
CA ARG A 104 1.38 -0.99 8.75
C ARG A 104 0.00 -0.85 8.12
N VAL A 105 -1.00 -1.46 8.74
CA VAL A 105 -2.39 -1.42 8.31
C VAL A 105 -3.22 -0.79 9.40
N GLU A 106 -3.83 0.35 9.10
CA GLU A 106 -4.86 1.03 9.88
C GLU A 106 -6.15 1.03 9.05
N GLY A 107 -6.97 0.00 9.24
CA GLY A 107 -8.15 -0.25 8.41
C GLY A 107 -8.14 -1.66 7.81
N VAL A 108 -8.26 -1.78 6.50
CA VAL A 108 -8.41 -3.08 5.80
C VAL A 108 -7.36 -3.23 4.71
N LEU A 109 -6.67 -4.36 4.74
CA LEU A 109 -5.78 -4.83 3.68
C LEU A 109 -6.26 -6.18 3.15
N GLU A 110 -6.53 -6.24 1.85
CA GLU A 110 -6.80 -7.47 1.13
C GLU A 110 -5.70 -7.71 0.09
N GLY A 111 -5.08 -8.89 0.11
CA GLY A 111 -4.08 -9.25 -0.89
C GLY A 111 -4.18 -10.70 -1.29
N ASN A 112 -3.64 -11.07 -2.44
CA ASN A 112 -3.50 -12.50 -2.74
C ASN A 112 -2.30 -13.04 -1.96
N ASP A 113 -1.10 -12.56 -2.29
CA ASP A 113 0.15 -12.95 -1.63
C ASP A 113 0.80 -11.74 -0.97
N LEU A 114 1.20 -11.87 0.29
CA LEU A 114 1.95 -10.86 1.03
C LEU A 114 3.35 -11.38 1.35
N GLU A 115 4.37 -10.63 0.94
CA GLU A 115 5.77 -10.91 1.29
C GLU A 115 6.40 -9.66 1.90
N ILE A 116 6.59 -9.70 3.21
CA ILE A 116 7.03 -8.54 4.00
C ILE A 116 8.37 -8.85 4.66
N TYR A 117 9.39 -8.06 4.32
CA TYR A 117 10.75 -8.26 4.83
C TYR A 117 11.00 -7.57 6.17
N GLY A 118 10.04 -6.78 6.66
CA GLY A 118 10.06 -6.15 7.99
C GLY A 118 8.90 -6.60 8.89
N ASN A 119 8.65 -5.80 9.93
CA ASN A 119 7.54 -6.04 10.84
C ASN A 119 6.19 -5.68 10.19
N VAL A 120 5.17 -6.47 10.49
CA VAL A 120 3.78 -6.22 10.14
C VAL A 120 3.03 -5.77 11.39
N ILE A 121 2.36 -4.63 11.31
CA ILE A 121 1.45 -4.13 12.35
C ILE A 121 0.06 -3.99 11.75
N VAL A 122 -0.95 -4.55 12.41
CA VAL A 122 -2.35 -4.50 11.96
C VAL A 122 -3.23 -3.93 13.07
N ILE A 123 -3.88 -2.83 12.73
CA ILE A 123 -4.94 -2.14 13.47
C ILE A 123 -6.19 -2.18 12.57
N GLY A 124 -6.95 -3.26 12.66
CA GLY A 124 -8.03 -3.59 11.72
C GLY A 124 -7.84 -4.97 11.10
N SER A 125 -8.15 -5.13 9.82
CA SER A 125 -8.16 -6.45 9.16
C SER A 125 -7.08 -6.58 8.09
N LEU A 126 -6.34 -7.68 8.12
CA LEU A 126 -5.48 -8.15 7.04
C LEU A 126 -6.00 -9.51 6.59
N THR A 127 -6.45 -9.61 5.35
CA THR A 127 -6.88 -10.86 4.73
C THR A 127 -6.03 -11.16 3.51
N CYS A 128 -5.52 -12.38 3.43
CA CYS A 128 -4.80 -12.83 2.25
C CYS A 128 -4.93 -14.33 2.00
N ARG A 129 -4.36 -14.79 0.90
CA ARG A 129 -4.20 -16.22 0.64
C ARG A 129 -2.94 -16.75 1.32
N ARG A 130 -1.80 -16.10 1.07
CA ARG A 130 -0.50 -16.47 1.64
C ARG A 130 0.17 -15.27 2.28
N LEU A 131 0.70 -15.47 3.48
CA LEU A 131 1.44 -14.46 4.24
C LEU A 131 2.83 -14.98 4.58
N LEU A 132 3.87 -14.29 4.10
CA LEU A 132 5.26 -14.51 4.47
C LEU A 132 5.83 -13.23 5.10
N VAL A 133 6.32 -13.34 6.34
CA VAL A 133 6.85 -12.21 7.10
C VAL A 133 8.22 -12.58 7.67
N TYR A 134 9.26 -11.85 7.27
CA TYR A 134 10.62 -12.03 7.78
C TYR A 134 10.88 -11.26 9.09
N GLY A 135 9.85 -10.65 9.67
CA GLY A 135 9.85 -9.99 10.96
C GLY A 135 8.73 -10.47 11.88
N SER A 136 8.31 -9.62 12.80
CA SER A 136 7.17 -9.87 13.69
C SER A 136 5.83 -9.50 13.03
N LEU A 137 4.77 -10.19 13.44
CA LEU A 137 3.38 -9.81 13.16
C LEU A 137 2.72 -9.38 14.47
N THR A 138 2.26 -8.14 14.55
CA THR A 138 1.58 -7.59 15.73
C THR A 138 0.17 -7.14 15.37
N LEU A 139 -0.84 -7.69 16.06
CA LEU A 139 -2.21 -7.18 16.02
C LEU A 139 -2.45 -6.27 17.23
N ILE A 140 -3.07 -5.11 17.00
CA ILE A 140 -3.32 -4.13 18.07
C ILE A 140 -4.80 -3.77 18.11
N GLY A 141 -5.42 -3.95 19.27
CA GLY A 141 -6.84 -3.68 19.52
C GLY A 141 -7.72 -4.93 19.39
N PRO A 142 -8.90 -4.92 20.05
CA PRO A 142 -9.77 -6.09 20.17
C PRO A 142 -10.44 -6.51 18.86
N HIS A 143 -10.45 -5.64 17.85
CA HIS A 143 -11.05 -5.90 16.54
C HIS A 143 -10.01 -6.18 15.45
N SER A 144 -8.73 -6.30 15.83
CA SER A 144 -7.67 -6.54 14.87
C SER A 144 -7.53 -8.02 14.54
N SER A 145 -7.45 -8.33 13.25
CA SER A 145 -7.40 -9.71 12.76
C SER A 145 -6.44 -9.85 11.58
N CYS A 146 -5.76 -10.99 11.53
CA CYS A 146 -4.99 -11.40 10.37
C CYS A 146 -5.43 -12.82 9.98
N PHE A 147 -5.88 -12.99 8.75
CA PHE A 147 -6.32 -14.26 8.21
C PHE A 147 -5.61 -14.55 6.89
N ALA A 148 -4.92 -15.69 6.82
CA ALA A 148 -4.36 -16.22 5.58
C ALA A 148 -5.03 -17.56 5.26
N ALA A 149 -5.59 -17.69 4.06
CA ALA A 149 -6.41 -18.85 3.70
C ALA A 149 -5.59 -20.13 3.45
N GLU A 150 -4.35 -20.01 2.96
CA GLU A 150 -3.50 -21.16 2.61
C GLU A 150 -2.30 -21.31 3.55
N SER A 151 -1.52 -20.24 3.77
CA SER A 151 -0.33 -20.32 4.62
C SER A 151 0.02 -19.01 5.31
N THR A 152 0.56 -19.13 6.52
CA THR A 152 1.20 -18.06 7.27
C THR A 152 2.57 -18.53 7.72
N GLU A 153 3.62 -17.90 7.20
CA GLU A 153 5.02 -18.15 7.54
C GLU A 153 5.59 -16.90 8.20
N LEU A 154 5.91 -17.01 9.50
CA LEU A 154 6.50 -15.93 10.28
C LEU A 154 7.90 -16.36 10.73
N LEU A 155 8.93 -15.58 10.38
CA LEU A 155 10.29 -15.77 10.88
C LEU A 155 10.56 -14.90 12.13
N GLY A 156 9.50 -14.37 12.74
CA GLY A 156 9.52 -13.63 13.99
C GLY A 156 8.25 -13.89 14.81
N PRO A 157 8.09 -13.22 15.96
CA PRO A 157 6.98 -13.47 16.88
C PRO A 157 5.64 -12.99 16.32
N TYR A 158 4.59 -13.72 16.68
CA TYR A 158 3.21 -13.28 16.57
C TYR A 158 2.77 -12.67 17.91
N LEU A 159 2.31 -11.42 17.90
CA LEU A 159 1.94 -10.66 19.08
C LEU A 159 0.51 -10.11 18.94
N THR A 160 -0.21 -10.09 20.05
CA THR A 160 -1.48 -9.39 20.19
C THR A 160 -1.36 -8.39 21.34
N ARG A 161 -1.88 -7.18 21.16
CA ARG A 161 -1.85 -6.10 22.16
C ARG A 161 -3.21 -5.40 22.20
N ASP A 162 -3.62 -4.92 23.37
CA ASP A 162 -4.87 -4.16 23.49
C ASP A 162 -4.74 -2.72 22.99
N SER A 163 -3.55 -2.12 23.14
CA SER A 163 -3.23 -0.77 22.71
C SER A 163 -1.84 -0.71 22.07
N GLU A 164 -1.55 0.38 21.35
CA GLU A 164 -0.18 0.68 20.98
C GLU A 164 0.65 0.84 22.26
N ALA A 165 1.92 0.44 22.20
CA ALA A 165 2.77 0.61 23.35
C ALA A 165 3.13 2.10 23.43
N ASP A 166 2.75 2.77 24.52
CA ASP A 166 2.96 4.20 24.79
C ASP A 166 4.44 4.57 25.02
N TRP A 167 5.39 3.92 24.34
CA TRP A 167 6.81 4.23 24.43
C TRP A 167 7.21 5.26 23.36
N ASP A 168 6.59 6.44 23.43
CA ASP A 168 7.12 7.67 22.85
C ASP A 168 7.69 8.53 24.00
N PHE A 169 9.02 8.56 24.14
CA PHE A 169 9.78 9.64 24.75
C PHE A 169 11.02 9.92 23.89
#